data_AF-A0A2A3MNJ8-F1
#
_entry.id   AF-A0A2A3MNJ8-F1
#
_cell.length_a   1.000
_cell.length_b   1.000
_cell.length_c   1.000
_cell.angle_alpha   90.00
_cell.angle_beta   90.00
_cell.angle_gamma   90.00
#
_symmetry.space_group_name_H-M   'P 1'
#
loop_
_entity.id
_entity.type
_entity.pdbx_description
1 polymer ?
#
loop_
_entity_poly.entity_id
_entity_poly.type
_entity_poly.pdbx_seq_one_letter_code
_entity_poly.pdbx_strand_id
1 'polypeptide(L)' 'MSKSVQLIKDHDVKWIDLRFTDTKGTQHHVTMPARDALDEDFFEIGKMFDGSSIAG' A
#
# COMPACT_ATOMS: atom_id res chain seq x y z
N MET A 1 -0.60 -17.93 2.36
CA MET A 1 0.09 -16.62 2.52
C MET A 1 0.45 -16.08 1.15
N SER A 2 0.18 -14.81 0.89
CA SER A 2 0.53 -14.20 -0.40
C SER A 2 2.06 -14.09 -0.55
N LYS A 3 2.54 -14.10 -1.80
CA LYS A 3 3.97 -13.91 -2.12
C LYS A 3 4.52 -12.60 -1.55
N SER A 4 3.70 -11.55 -1.49
CA SER A 4 4.07 -10.25 -0.92
C SER A 4 4.37 -10.31 0.58
N VAL A 5 3.58 -11.07 1.35
CA VAL A 5 3.82 -11.27 2.79
C VAL A 5 5.11 -12.04 3.05
N GLN A 6 5.46 -12.99 2.18
CA GLN A 6 6.75 -13.68 2.26
C GLN A 6 7.91 -12.71 2.02
N LEU A 7 7.84 -11.89 0.96
CA LEU A 7 8.87 -10.89 0.68
C LEU A 7 9.07 -9.88 1.83
N ILE A 8 7.98 -9.46 2.50
CA ILE A 8 8.07 -8.59 3.67
C ILE A 8 8.89 -9.24 4.79
N LYS A 9 8.67 -10.53 5.05
CA LYS A 9 9.38 -11.30 6.09
C LYS A 9 10.83 -11.58 5.70
N ASP A 10 11.07 -12.01 4.46
CA ASP A 10 12.39 -12.40 3.97
C ASP A 10 13.39 -11.23 3.94
N HIS A 11 12.89 -10.01 3.69
CA HIS A 11 13.70 -8.81 3.62
C HIS A 11 13.61 -7.90 4.86
N ASP A 12 12.97 -8.36 5.94
CA ASP A 12 12.71 -7.58 7.16
C ASP A 12 12.19 -6.15 6.86
N VAL A 13 11.26 -6.08 5.91
CA VAL A 13 10.73 -4.81 5.37
C VAL A 13 10.03 -4.04 6.48
N LYS A 14 10.40 -2.77 6.66
CA LYS A 14 9.79 -1.88 7.68
C LYS A 14 8.64 -1.04 7.12
N TRP A 15 8.69 -0.74 5.82
CA TRP A 15 7.79 0.19 5.15
C TRP A 15 7.31 -0.39 3.82
N ILE A 16 6.04 -0.11 3.51
CA ILE A 16 5.44 -0.46 2.22
C ILE A 16 4.97 0.84 1.58
N ASP A 17 5.32 1.00 0.31
CA ASP A 17 4.95 2.15 -0.49
C ASP A 17 3.81 1.78 -1.44
N LEU A 18 2.61 2.25 -1.13
CA LEU A 18 1.43 2.02 -1.97
C LEU A 18 1.41 3.08 -3.07
N ARG A 19 1.43 2.65 -4.33
CA ARG A 19 1.47 3.53 -5.49
C ARG A 19 0.19 3.44 -6.29
N PHE A 20 -0.27 4.60 -6.75
CA PHE A 20 -1.42 4.72 -7.64
C PHE A 20 -1.20 5.88 -8.60
N THR A 21 -2.06 6.01 -9.61
CA THR A 21 -1.94 7.04 -10.64
C THR A 21 -3.26 7.81 -10.72
N ASP A 22 -3.18 9.14 -10.73
CA ASP A 22 -4.36 9.98 -10.90
C ASP A 22 -4.89 9.97 -12.36
N THR A 23 -6.02 10.63 -12.58
CA THR A 23 -6.65 10.72 -13.92
C THR A 23 -5.78 11.40 -14.97
N LYS A 24 -4.80 12.21 -14.55
CA LYS A 24 -3.86 12.93 -15.42
C LYS A 24 -2.59 12.12 -15.71
N GLY A 25 -2.41 10.96 -15.08
CA GLY A 25 -1.25 10.10 -15.27
C GLY A 25 -0.11 10.33 -14.27
N THR A 26 -0.30 11.18 -13.26
CA THR A 26 0.73 11.41 -12.23
C THR A 26 0.72 10.27 -11.23
N GLN A 27 1.89 9.66 -10.98
CA GLN A 27 2.05 8.66 -9.93
C GLN A 27 2.11 9.34 -8.56
N HIS A 28 1.25 8.88 -7.67
CA HIS A 28 1.21 9.24 -6.25
C HIS A 28 1.62 8.03 -5.41
N HIS A 29 2.02 8.30 -4.17
CA HIS A 29 2.38 7.24 -3.24
C HIS A 29 2.03 7.58 -1.79
N VAL A 30 1.70 6.55 -1.01
CA VAL A 30 1.50 6.64 0.44
C VAL A 30 2.31 5.53 1.09
N THR A 31 3.19 5.92 2.01
CA THR A 31 4.00 4.96 2.77
C THR A 31 3.30 4.58 4.07
N MET A 32 3.27 3.28 4.37
CA MET A 32 2.70 2.76 5.62
C MET A 32 3.64 1.72 6.28
N PRO A 33 3.53 1.48 7.60
CA PRO A 33 4.27 0.43 8.27
C PRO A 33 3.99 -0.95 7.66
N ALA A 34 5.02 -1.76 7.48
CA ALA A 34 4.88 -3.08 6.86
C ALA A 34 4.01 -4.06 7.67
N ARG A 35 3.92 -3.85 8.99
CA ARG A 35 3.04 -4.62 9.88
C ARG A 35 1.56 -4.53 9.48
N ASP A 36 1.15 -3.42 8.86
CA ASP A 36 -0.24 -3.19 8.49
C ASP A 36 -0.66 -4.05 7.27
N ALA A 37 0.30 -4.56 6.48
CA ALA A 37 0.05 -5.53 5.40
C ALA A 37 0.07 -6.99 5.86
N LEU A 38 0.31 -7.25 7.16
CA LEU A 38 0.18 -8.57 7.76
C LEU A 38 -1.25 -8.83 8.27
N ASP A 39 -2.10 -7.80 8.27
CA ASP A 39 -3.53 -7.94 8.50
C ASP A 39 -4.17 -8.73 7.35
N GLU A 40 -4.99 -9.73 7.69
CA GLU A 40 -5.59 -10.65 6.71
C GLU A 40 -6.56 -9.92 5.78
N ASP A 41 -7.23 -8.87 6.30
CA ASP A 41 -8.21 -8.09 5.56
C ASP A 41 -7.57 -7.04 4.63
N PHE A 42 -6.27 -6.76 4.77
CA PHE A 42 -5.61 -5.67 4.03
C PHE A 42 -5.70 -5.84 2.51
N PHE A 43 -5.52 -7.07 2.01
CA PHE A 43 -5.55 -7.33 0.57
C PHE A 43 -6.97 -7.42 0.00
N GLU A 44 -7.99 -7.61 0.85
CA GLU A 44 -9.38 -7.72 0.43
C GLU A 44 -10.12 -6.37 0.52
N ILE A 45 -9.89 -5.63 1.60
CA ILE A 45 -10.56 -4.36 1.91
C ILE A 45 -9.70 -3.15 1.51
N GLY A 46 -8.38 -3.30 1.54
CA GLY A 46 -7.44 -2.21 1.28
C GLY A 46 -7.24 -1.29 2.49
N LYS A 47 -6.81 -0.06 2.22
CA LYS A 47 -6.59 0.97 3.25
C LYS A 47 -7.22 2.28 2.83
N MET A 48 -7.89 2.92 3.78
CA MET A 48 -8.55 4.20 3.55
C MET A 48 -7.52 5.33 3.44
N PHE A 49 -7.74 6.22 2.48
CA PHE A 49 -7.00 7.47 2.32
C PHE A 49 -7.95 8.58 1.87
N ASP A 50 -7.60 9.84 2.14
CA ASP A 50 -8.37 11.00 1.69
C ASP A 50 -7.96 11.38 0.26
N GLY A 51 -8.90 11.21 -0.69
CA GLY A 51 -8.71 11.52 -2.10
C GLY A 51 -8.92 12.98 -2.46
N SER A 52 -9.41 13.84 -1.55
CA SER A 52 -9.74 15.24 -1.85
C SER A 52 -8.55 16.09 -2.33
N SER A 53 -7.33 15.62 -2.06
CA SER A 53 -6.07 16.25 -2.49
C SER A 53 -5.52 15.71 -3.83
N ILE A 54 -6.19 14.76 -4.46
CA ILE A 54 -5.80 14.17 -5.75
C ILE A 54 -6.56 14.86 -6.88
N ALA A 55 -5.89 15.05 -8.02
CA ALA A 55 -6.52 15.67 -9.18
C ALA A 55 -7.57 14.74 -9.82
N GLY A 56 -8.84 15.12 -9.71
CA GLY A 56 -10.00 14.41 -10.27
C GLY A 56 -11.00 14.07 -9.18
#